data_AF-A0A2G9LWY1-F1
#
_entry.id   AF-A0A2G9LWY1-F1
#
_cell.length_a   1.000
_cell.length_b   1.000
_cell.length_c   1.000
_cell.angle_alpha   90.00
_cell.angle_beta   90.00
_cell.angle_gamma   90.00
#
_symmetry.space_group_name_H-M   'P 1'
#
loop_
_entity.id
_entity.type
_entity.pdbx_description
1 polymer ?
#
loop_
_entity_poly.entity_id
_entity_poly.type
_entity_poly.pdbx_seq_one_letter_code
_entity_poly.pdbx_strand_id
1 'polypeptide(L)' 'MALEAIIVLFFFALIFLLVIGSFFFWILMLVDCVRRDYKKNDEKLIWVLIIVFAQIIGAIIYYFVIKQKDKK' A
#
# COMPACT_ATOMS: atom_id res chain seq x y z
N MET A 1 -24.15 -27.63 9.73
CA MET A 1 -24.81 -26.38 9.28
C MET A 1 -24.23 -25.15 9.97
N ALA A 2 -24.24 -25.03 11.30
CA ALA A 2 -23.70 -23.86 12.00
C ALA A 2 -22.15 -23.72 11.92
N LEU A 3 -21.40 -24.82 11.98
CA LEU A 3 -19.93 -24.80 11.92
C LEU A 3 -19.38 -24.21 10.61
N GLU A 4 -19.92 -24.66 9.48
CA GLU A 4 -19.53 -24.15 8.14
C GLU A 4 -19.75 -22.64 8.02
N ALA A 5 -20.88 -22.14 8.55
CA ALA A 5 -21.19 -20.71 8.54
C ALA A 5 -20.18 -19.89 9.37
N ILE A 6 -19.76 -20.41 10.53
CA ILE A 6 -18.75 -19.77 11.38
C ILE A 6 -17.39 -19.71 10.68
N ILE A 7 -16.98 -20.79 10.00
CA ILE A 7 -15.72 -20.83 9.25
C ILE A 7 -15.74 -19.80 8.12
N VAL A 8 -16.82 -19.75 7.33
CA VAL A 8 -16.95 -18.79 6.23
C VAL A 8 -16.92 -17.34 6.74
N LEU A 9 -17.62 -17.04 7.84
CA LEU A 9 -17.61 -15.71 8.46
C LEU A 9 -16.22 -15.31 8.95
N PHE A 10 -15.48 -16.24 9.57
CA PHE A 10 -14.12 -15.99 10.04
C PHE A 10 -13.16 -15.68 8.88
N PHE A 11 -13.19 -16.49 7.81
CA PHE A 11 -12.40 -16.23 6.61
C PHE A 11 -12.74 -14.90 5.96
N PHE A 12 -14.04 -14.56 5.87
CA PHE A 12 -14.48 -13.30 5.31
C PHE A 12 -13.98 -12.10 6.14
N ALA A 13 -14.07 -12.19 7.47
CA ALA A 13 -13.55 -11.17 8.37
C ALA A 13 -12.02 -10.98 8.23
N LEU A 14 -11.27 -12.08 8.06
CA LEU A 14 -9.82 -12.05 7.90
C LEU A 14 -9.42 -11.40 6.56
N ILE A 15 -10.10 -11.76 5.47
CA ILE A 15 -9.89 -11.13 4.15
C ILE A 15 -10.24 -9.65 4.21
N PHE A 16 -11.36 -9.30 4.84
CA PHE A 16 -11.79 -7.91 4.99
C PHE A 16 -10.75 -7.06 5.73
N LEU A 17 -10.19 -7.59 6.82
CA LEU A 17 -9.13 -6.92 7.57
C LEU A 17 -7.86 -6.74 6.72
N LEU A 18 -7.47 -7.75 5.94
CA LEU A 18 -6.31 -7.68 5.04
C LEU A 18 -6.51 -6.64 3.92
N VAL A 19 -7.71 -6.56 3.35
CA VAL A 19 -8.04 -5.57 2.31
C VAL A 19 -7.97 -4.15 2.87
N ILE A 20 -8.54 -3.92 4.04
CA ILE A 20 -8.48 -2.61 4.71
C ILE A 20 -7.04 -2.25 5.06
N GLY A 21 -6.29 -3.16 5.68
CA GLY A 21 -4.89 -2.92 6.04
C GLY A 21 -4.03 -2.62 4.83
N SER A 22 -4.24 -3.34 3.73
CA SER A 22 -3.60 -3.10 2.44
C SER A 22 -3.96 -1.70 1.93
N PHE A 23 -5.24 -1.34 1.90
CA PHE A 23 -5.69 -0.03 1.41
C PHE A 23 -5.10 1.13 2.22
N PHE A 24 -5.05 0.99 3.55
CA PHE A 24 -4.37 1.94 4.43
C PHE A 24 -2.88 2.05 4.10
N PHE A 25 -2.18 0.92 3.94
CA PHE A 25 -0.77 0.91 3.57
C PHE A 25 -0.51 1.62 2.23
N TRP A 26 -1.35 1.35 1.22
CA TRP A 26 -1.27 1.99 -0.08
C TRP A 26 -1.41 3.52 0.02
N ILE A 27 -2.42 4.02 0.74
CA ILE A 27 -2.62 5.46 0.96
C ILE A 27 -1.44 6.05 1.73
N LEU A 28 -0.93 5.37 2.76
CA LEU A 28 0.22 5.88 3.53
C LEU A 28 1.45 6.05 2.65
N MET A 29 1.71 5.13 1.71
CA MET A 29 2.82 5.28 0.77
C MET A 29 2.57 6.40 -0.25
N LEU A 30 1.34 6.59 -0.70
CA LEU A 30 0.98 7.72 -1.55
C LEU A 30 1.21 9.06 -0.84
N VAL A 31 0.75 9.18 0.41
CA VAL A 31 0.93 10.40 1.22
C VAL A 31 2.41 10.65 1.50
N ASP A 32 3.19 9.62 1.82
CA ASP A 32 4.64 9.73 1.98
C ASP A 32 5.31 10.22 0.70
N CYS A 33 4.94 9.64 -0.45
CA CYS A 33 5.42 10.04 -1.77
C CYS A 33 5.06 11.48 -2.10
N VAL A 34 3.85 11.95 -1.82
CA VAL A 34 3.47 13.34 -2.11
C VAL A 34 4.14 14.34 -1.15
N ARG A 35 4.40 13.95 0.10
CA ARG A 35 5.02 14.83 1.10
C ARG A 35 6.54 14.88 1.04
N ARG A 36 7.17 13.86 0.45
CA ARG A 36 8.62 13.78 0.27
C ARG A 36 9.11 14.89 -0.66
N ASP A 37 10.24 15.46 -0.30
CA ASP A 37 10.94 16.44 -1.12
C ASP A 37 11.90 15.71 -2.06
N TYR A 38 11.64 15.79 -3.36
CA TYR A 38 12.44 15.14 -4.40
C TYR A 38 13.36 16.18 -5.00
N LYS A 39 14.61 15.78 -5.25
CA LYS A 39 15.58 16.65 -5.94
C LYS A 39 15.12 17.05 -7.34
N LYS A 40 14.30 16.21 -7.98
CA LYS A 40 13.70 16.46 -9.29
C LYS A 40 12.19 16.26 -9.21
N ASN A 41 11.41 17.22 -9.72
CA ASN A 41 9.95 17.16 -9.69
C ASN A 41 9.39 15.99 -10.52
N ASP A 42 10.08 15.60 -11.59
CA ASP A 42 9.68 14.49 -12.45
C ASP A 42 9.71 13.14 -11.72
N GLU A 43 10.65 12.95 -10.80
CA GLU A 43 10.76 11.71 -10.00
C GLU A 43 9.53 11.54 -9.10
N LYS A 44 9.01 12.64 -8.55
CA LYS A 44 7.80 12.65 -7.73
C LYS A 44 6.59 12.18 -8.52
N LEU A 45 6.37 12.77 -9.70
CA LEU A 45 5.26 12.42 -10.58
C LEU A 45 5.31 10.96 -11.01
N ILE A 46 6.49 10.45 -11.37
CA ILE A 46 6.69 9.05 -11.76
C ILE A 46 6.29 8.11 -10.62
N TRP A 47 6.76 8.36 -9.39
CA TRP A 47 6.42 7.52 -8.25
C TRP A 47 4.94 7.58 -7.87
N VAL A 48 4.33 8.77 -7.91
CA VAL A 48 2.88 8.90 -7.71
C VAL A 48 2.12 8.07 -8.75
N LEU A 49 2.49 8.15 -10.04
CA LEU A 49 1.86 7.34 -11.09
C LEU A 49 2.02 5.84 -10.81
N ILE A 50 3.24 5.38 -10.46
CA ILE A 50 3.49 3.97 -10.16
C ILE A 50 2.63 3.51 -8.99
N ILE A 51 2.57 4.27 -7.88
CA ILE A 51 1.78 3.90 -6.71
C ILE A 51 0.28 3.88 -7.07
N VAL A 52 -0.22 4.84 -7.84
CA VAL A 52 -1.64 4.92 -8.21
C VAL A 52 -2.04 3.77 -9.15
N PHE A 53 -1.27 3.52 -10.21
CA PHE A 53 -1.60 2.52 -11.23
C PHE A 53 -1.27 1.08 -10.79
N ALA A 54 -0.17 0.88 -10.07
CA ALA A 54 0.23 -0.45 -9.58
C ALA A 54 -0.32 -0.77 -8.18
N GLN A 55 -1.10 0.13 -7.57
CA GLN A 55 -1.78 -0.08 -6.28
C GLN A 55 -0.81 -0.59 -5.19
N ILE A 56 -1.16 -1.67 -4.50
CA ILE A 56 -0.35 -2.31 -3.45
C ILE A 56 1.06 -2.65 -3.95
N ILE A 57 1.19 -3.15 -5.18
CA ILE A 57 2.49 -3.52 -5.75
C ILE A 57 3.37 -2.27 -5.86
N GLY A 58 2.79 -1.17 -6.36
CA GLY A 58 3.48 0.13 -6.43
C GLY A 58 3.89 0.66 -5.05
N ALA A 59 3.02 0.56 -4.05
CA ALA A 59 3.32 0.95 -2.67
C ALA A 59 4.44 0.12 -2.04
N ILE A 60 4.46 -1.21 -2.27
CA ILE A 60 5.52 -2.09 -1.79
C ILE A 60 6.86 -1.72 -2.45
N ILE A 61 6.88 -1.54 -3.77
CA ILE A 61 8.10 -1.16 -4.50
C ILE A 61 8.61 0.20 -3.99
N TYR A 62 7.72 1.19 -3.83
CA TYR A 62 8.07 2.50 -3.29
C TYR A 62 8.69 2.38 -1.88
N TYR A 63 8.12 1.56 -1.01
CA TYR A 63 8.62 1.36 0.34
C TYR A 63 10.06 0.84 0.35
N PHE A 64 10.37 -0.20 -0.44
CA PHE A 64 11.71 -0.77 -0.49
C PHE A 64 12.72 0.09 -1.24
N VAL A 65 12.32 0.72 -2.34
CA VAL A 65 13.26 1.46 -3.20
C VAL A 65 13.52 2.88 -2.68
N ILE A 66 12.49 3.59 -2.23
CA ILE A 66 12.59 4.99 -1.81
C ILE A 66 12.68 5.10 -0.29
N LYS A 67 11.67 4.58 0.42
CA LYS A 67 11.57 4.80 1.87
C LYS A 67 12.68 4.10 2.67
N GLN A 68 13.12 2.92 2.24
CA GLN A 68 14.22 2.22 2.90
C GLN A 68 15.59 2.84 2.61
N LYS A 69 15.81 3.39 1.41
CA LYS A 69 17.07 4.07 1.05
C LYS A 69 17.31 5.33 1.88
N ASP A 70 16.23 6.02 2.25
CA ASP A 70 16.29 7.25 3.04
C ASP A 70 16.53 7.03 4.54
N LYS A 71 16.34 5.80 5.02
CA LYS A 71 16.63 5.39 6.41
C LYS A 71 18.07 4.88 6.61
N LYS A 72 18.84 4.70 5.54
CA LYS A 72 20.26 4.35 5.58
C LYS A 72 21.09 5.62 5.50
#